data_AF-A0A3D4UU52-F1
#
_entry.id   AF-A0A3D4UU52-F1
#
_cell.length_a   1.000
_cell.length_b   1.000
_cell.length_c   1.000
_cell.angle_alpha   90.00
_cell.angle_beta   90.00
_cell.angle_gamma   90.00
#
_symmetry.space_group_name_H-M   'P 1'
#
loop_
_entity.id
_entity.type
_entity.pdbx_description
1 polymer ?
#
loop_
_entity_poly.entity_id
_entity_poly.type
_entity_poly.pdbx_seq_one_letter_code
_entity_poly.pdbx_strand_id
1 'polypeptide(L)'
;MKLGDYLTSINYSKKNLLDTEDEMVEKKYTPFIINRCLSYFPDTIMQVNEVNFWCGMDKKMHYDYLLNSTRKRKRFSKWLKDEKPEDFETVKEYFGYSDKKTKEIMPIISEEDIENMRKEMFTGGKK
;
A
#
# COMPACT_ATOMS: atom_id res chain seq x y z
N MET A 1 19.19 -3.64 -10.09
CA MET A 1 18.77 -2.91 -8.87
C MET A 1 17.45 -3.48 -8.35
N LYS A 2 17.33 -3.60 -7.03
CA LYS A 2 16.10 -3.96 -6.33
C LYS A 2 15.41 -2.69 -5.84
N LEU A 3 14.12 -2.76 -5.56
CA LEU A 3 13.33 -1.63 -5.06
C LEU A 3 13.90 -1.00 -3.78
N GLY A 4 14.46 -1.82 -2.89
CA GLY A 4 15.10 -1.36 -1.65
C GLY A 4 16.34 -0.48 -1.86
N ASP A 5 17.01 -0.62 -3.01
CA ASP A 5 18.20 0.17 -3.34
C ASP A 5 17.82 1.64 -3.58
N TYR A 6 16.69 1.90 -4.26
CA TYR A 6 16.16 3.25 -4.48
C TYR A 6 15.73 3.89 -3.16
N LEU A 7 15.07 3.15 -2.27
CA LEU A 7 14.70 3.65 -0.94
C LEU A 7 15.94 3.98 -0.11
N THR A 8 16.99 3.16 -0.19
CA THR A 8 18.26 3.42 0.50
C THR A 8 18.95 4.65 -0.07
N SER A 9 18.89 4.83 -1.38
CA SER A 9 19.39 6.02 -2.06
C SER A 9 18.68 7.29 -1.60
N ILE A 10 17.35 7.30 -1.66
CA ILE A 10 16.54 8.44 -1.23
C ILE A 10 16.73 8.71 0.27
N ASN A 11 16.71 7.68 1.12
CA ASN A 11 16.71 7.91 2.57
C ASN A 11 18.11 8.17 3.15
N TYR A 12 19.15 7.51 2.66
CA TYR A 12 20.44 7.44 3.36
C TYR A 12 21.64 7.76 2.47
N SER A 13 21.88 6.97 1.41
CA SER A 13 23.14 7.06 0.67
C SER A 13 23.25 8.34 -0.17
N LYS A 14 22.12 8.88 -0.64
CA LYS A 14 22.03 10.06 -1.52
C LYS A 14 22.87 9.95 -2.79
N LYS A 15 23.17 8.73 -3.23
CA LYS A 15 23.80 8.45 -4.52
C LYS A 15 22.70 8.36 -5.57
N ASN A 16 22.76 9.21 -6.59
CA ASN A 16 21.79 9.17 -7.68
C ASN A 16 21.94 7.85 -8.45
N LEU A 17 20.88 7.05 -8.47
CA LEU A 17 20.85 5.76 -9.16
C LEU A 17 20.23 5.85 -10.57
N LEU A 18 19.46 6.92 -10.84
CA LEU A 18 18.80 7.13 -12.13
C LEU A 18 19.63 7.96 -13.12
N ASP A 19 20.77 8.49 -12.70
CA ASP A 19 21.69 9.24 -13.57
C ASP A 19 22.71 8.34 -14.29
N THR A 20 22.31 7.09 -14.57
CA THR A 20 23.13 6.11 -15.31
C THR A 20 22.54 5.92 -16.70
N GLU A 21 23.36 5.59 -17.70
CA GLU A 21 22.93 5.34 -19.10
C GLU A 21 22.00 4.12 -19.29
N ASP A 22 21.69 3.38 -18.21
CA ASP A 22 20.90 2.15 -18.26
C ASP A 22 19.40 2.42 -18.05
N GLU A 23 18.64 2.46 -19.15
CA GLU A 23 17.18 2.61 -19.16
C GLU A 23 16.42 1.55 -18.33
N MET A 24 17.02 0.37 -18.09
CA MET A 24 16.38 -0.68 -17.29
C MET A 24 16.19 -0.26 -15.83
N VAL A 25 16.99 0.69 -15.35
CA VAL A 25 16.92 1.20 -13.98
C VAL A 25 15.67 2.04 -13.76
N GLU A 26 15.29 2.88 -14.74
CA GLU A 26 14.07 3.68 -14.65
C GLU A 26 12.80 2.81 -14.79
N LYS A 27 12.86 1.76 -15.62
CA LYS A 27 11.73 0.81 -15.76
C LYS A 27 11.41 0.11 -14.45
N LYS A 28 12.42 -0.27 -13.66
CA LYS A 28 12.27 -0.94 -12.35
C LYS A 28 11.84 0.00 -11.22
N TYR A 29 11.89 1.31 -11.43
CA TYR A 29 11.40 2.29 -10.47
C TYR A 29 9.88 2.36 -10.49
N THR A 30 9.26 2.19 -9.33
CA THR A 30 7.80 2.26 -9.16
C THR A 30 7.45 3.41 -8.21
N PRO A 31 7.04 4.58 -8.74
CA PRO A 31 6.67 5.77 -7.95
C PRO A 31 5.72 5.47 -6.80
N PHE A 32 4.65 4.71 -7.09
CA PHE A 32 3.65 4.30 -6.10
C PHE A 32 4.27 3.62 -4.87
N ILE A 33 5.19 2.69 -5.08
CA ILE A 33 5.77 1.93 -3.97
C ILE A 33 6.69 2.82 -3.13
N ILE A 34 7.44 3.72 -3.77
CA ILE A 34 8.31 4.68 -3.06
C ILE A 34 7.48 5.64 -2.22
N ASN A 35 6.42 6.21 -2.79
CA ASN A 35 5.50 7.10 -2.08
C ASN A 35 4.84 6.40 -0.90
N ARG A 36 4.35 5.17 -1.11
CA ARG A 36 3.76 4.37 -0.04
C ARG A 36 4.74 4.08 1.10
N CYS A 37 6.02 3.81 0.79
CA CYS A 37 7.02 3.57 1.82
C CYS A 37 7.36 4.85 2.60
N LEU A 38 7.46 6.00 1.94
CA LEU A 38 7.80 7.28 2.57
C LEU A 38 6.60 7.95 3.28
N SER A 39 5.36 7.60 2.93
CA SER A 39 4.16 8.20 3.53
C SER A 39 3.98 7.86 5.02
N TYR A 40 4.64 6.82 5.52
CA TYR A 40 4.56 6.42 6.93
C TYR A 40 5.33 7.35 7.88
N PHE A 41 6.18 8.22 7.36
CA PHE A 41 7.01 9.08 8.19
C PHE A 41 6.53 10.54 8.12
N PRO A 42 6.35 11.20 9.28
CA PRO A 42 5.85 12.58 9.33
C PRO A 42 6.83 13.59 8.72
N ASP A 43 8.11 13.23 8.61
CA ASP A 43 9.14 14.10 8.02
C ASP A 43 9.18 14.07 6.49
N THR A 44 8.59 13.04 5.86
CA THR A 44 8.55 12.87 4.40
C THR A 44 7.14 12.93 3.81
N ILE A 45 6.10 12.99 4.64
CA ILE A 45 4.70 12.95 4.19
C ILE A 45 4.33 14.13 3.28
N MET A 46 4.83 15.33 3.56
CA MET A 46 4.54 16.51 2.76
C MET A 46 5.15 16.41 1.36
N GLN A 47 6.42 15.98 1.28
CA GLN A 47 7.12 15.78 0.01
C GLN A 47 6.45 14.69 -0.84
N VAL A 48 6.02 13.60 -0.20
CA VAL A 48 5.30 12.52 -0.89
C VAL A 48 3.94 13.01 -1.38
N ASN A 49 3.22 13.81 -0.58
CA ASN A 49 1.92 14.35 -0.96
C ASN A 49 2.00 15.26 -2.17
N GLU A 50 3.01 16.15 -2.22
CA GLU A 50 3.28 17.01 -3.37
C GLU A 50 3.46 16.17 -4.64
N VAL A 51 4.36 15.19 -4.61
CA VAL A 51 4.62 14.35 -5.80
C VAL A 51 3.41 13.50 -6.18
N ASN A 52 2.60 13.08 -5.21
CA ASN A 52 1.39 12.31 -5.46
C ASN A 52 0.29 13.13 -6.17
N PHE A 53 0.26 14.46 -5.97
CA PHE A 53 -0.64 15.36 -6.71
C PHE A 53 -0.30 15.38 -8.20
N TRP A 54 0.99 15.31 -8.53
CA TRP A 54 1.50 15.33 -9.91
C TRP A 54 1.65 13.91 -10.49
N CYS A 55 0.53 13.20 -10.69
CA CYS A 55 0.52 11.80 -11.08
C CYS A 55 1.12 11.49 -12.47
N GLY A 56 1.17 12.46 -13.37
CA GLY A 56 1.75 12.34 -14.72
C GLY A 56 3.25 12.66 -14.80
N MET A 57 3.92 12.85 -13.67
CA MET A 57 5.34 13.19 -13.60
C MET A 57 6.23 12.02 -14.05
N ASP A 58 7.30 12.33 -14.80
CA ASP A 58 8.32 11.36 -15.17
C ASP A 58 8.98 10.73 -13.94
N LYS A 59 9.34 9.44 -14.05
CA LYS A 59 9.93 8.68 -12.95
C LYS A 59 11.25 9.27 -12.46
N LYS A 60 12.09 9.75 -13.39
CA LYS A 60 13.33 10.47 -13.06
C LYS A 60 13.05 11.72 -12.22
N MET A 61 12.11 12.57 -12.65
CA MET A 61 11.76 13.80 -11.93
C MET A 61 11.19 13.50 -10.53
N HIS A 62 10.32 12.49 -10.42
CA HIS A 62 9.80 12.00 -9.15
C HIS A 62 10.91 11.59 -8.19
N TYR A 63 11.87 10.80 -8.68
CA TYR A 63 13.00 10.32 -7.89
C TYR A 63 13.96 11.46 -7.50
N ASP A 64 14.33 12.33 -8.43
CA ASP A 64 15.27 13.43 -8.17
C ASP A 64 14.69 14.42 -7.15
N TYR A 65 13.39 14.71 -7.22
CA TYR A 65 12.71 15.52 -6.21
C TYR A 65 12.82 14.89 -4.83
N LEU A 66 12.47 13.61 -4.67
CA LEU A 66 12.54 12.92 -3.39
C LEU A 66 13.99 12.76 -2.89
N LEU A 67 14.95 12.54 -3.79
CA LEU A 67 16.37 12.42 -3.46
C LEU A 67 16.90 13.72 -2.84
N ASN A 68 16.55 14.87 -3.41
CA ASN A 68 17.04 16.17 -3.00
C ASN A 68 16.23 16.82 -1.87
N SER A 69 14.92 16.60 -1.82
CA SER A 69 14.04 17.21 -0.81
C SER A 69 14.09 16.50 0.55
N THR A 70 14.27 15.17 0.57
CA THR A 70 14.22 14.41 1.81
C THR A 70 15.55 14.51 2.57
N ARG A 71 15.51 14.58 3.91
CA ARG A 71 16.74 14.58 4.72
C ARG A 71 17.30 13.17 4.91
N LYS A 72 18.62 13.06 5.03
CA LYS A 72 19.32 11.79 5.30
C LYS A 72 18.89 11.21 6.65
N ARG A 73 18.29 10.02 6.65
CA ARG A 73 17.88 9.26 7.85
C ARG A 73 17.65 7.79 7.48
N LYS A 74 17.91 6.86 8.40
CA LYS A 74 17.45 5.47 8.23
C LYS A 74 15.96 5.39 8.55
N ARG A 75 15.14 5.07 7.54
CA ARG A 75 13.69 4.96 7.64
C ARG A 75 13.28 3.53 7.27
N PHE A 76 12.50 2.90 8.15
CA PHE A 76 11.89 1.60 7.90
C PHE A 76 10.52 1.56 8.57
N SER A 77 9.51 1.13 7.82
CA SER A 77 8.17 0.92 8.32
C SER A 77 7.62 -0.35 7.69
N LYS A 78 6.96 -1.17 8.51
CA LYS A 78 6.18 -2.30 8.00
C LYS A 78 4.90 -1.75 7.39
N TRP A 79 4.49 -2.29 6.25
CA TRP A 79 3.22 -1.91 5.66
C TRP A 79 2.08 -2.35 6.57
N LEU A 80 1.17 -1.42 6.87
CA LEU A 80 -0.08 -1.76 7.52
C LEU A 80 -0.90 -2.61 6.53
N LYS A 81 -1.19 -3.84 6.92
CA LYS A 81 -2.15 -4.69 6.23
C LYS A 81 -3.45 -4.62 7.03
N ASP A 82 -4.57 -4.51 6.33
CA ASP A 82 -5.88 -4.57 6.97
C ASP A 82 -6.08 -6.01 7.44
N GLU A 83 -6.39 -6.19 8.72
CA GLU A 83 -6.75 -7.49 9.29
C GLU A 83 -8.24 -7.68 9.03
N LYS A 84 -8.57 -8.47 8.02
CA LYS A 84 -9.95 -8.87 7.74
C LYS A 84 -10.22 -10.21 8.43
N PRO A 85 -11.22 -10.29 9.32
CA PRO A 85 -11.70 -11.57 9.84
C PRO A 85 -12.12 -12.50 8.69
N GLU A 86 -11.94 -13.82 8.84
CA GLU A 86 -12.38 -14.79 7.82
C GLU A 86 -13.88 -14.68 7.53
N ASP A 87 -14.66 -14.31 8.55
CA ASP A 87 -16.11 -14.14 8.46
C ASP A 87 -16.55 -12.86 7.73
N PHE A 88 -15.64 -11.91 7.55
CA PHE A 88 -15.93 -10.60 6.96
C PHE A 88 -16.50 -10.73 5.54
N GLU A 89 -15.91 -11.63 4.74
CA GLU A 89 -16.33 -11.87 3.37
C GLU A 89 -17.66 -12.63 3.30
N THR A 90 -17.95 -13.54 4.23
CA THR A 90 -19.25 -14.20 4.35
C THR A 90 -20.36 -13.20 4.64
N VAL A 91 -20.20 -12.35 5.64
CA VAL A 91 -21.19 -11.33 6.02
C VAL A 91 -21.42 -10.34 4.88
N LYS A 92 -20.33 -9.93 4.21
CA LYS A 92 -20.39 -9.01 3.08
C LYS A 92 -21.20 -9.58 1.93
N GLU A 93 -20.98 -10.84 1.58
CA GLU A 93 -21.66 -11.51 0.48
C GLU A 93 -23.13 -11.79 0.81
N TYR A 94 -23.43 -12.27 2.02
CA TYR A 94 -24.79 -12.54 2.47
C TYR A 94 -25.71 -11.31 2.37
N PHE A 95 -25.25 -10.17 2.86
CA PHE A 95 -26.04 -8.94 2.86
C PHE A 95 -25.85 -8.05 1.63
N GLY A 96 -24.89 -8.37 0.74
CA GLY A 96 -24.51 -7.51 -0.38
C GLY A 96 -23.96 -6.13 0.06
N TYR A 97 -23.29 -6.07 1.21
CA TYR A 97 -22.81 -4.83 1.80
C TYR A 97 -21.45 -4.37 1.24
N SER A 98 -21.14 -3.09 1.44
CA SER A 98 -19.80 -2.53 1.20
C SER A 98 -18.88 -2.82 2.39
N ASP A 99 -17.56 -2.85 2.19
CA ASP A 99 -16.58 -3.11 3.26
C ASP A 99 -16.81 -2.23 4.49
N LYS A 100 -17.20 -0.97 4.30
CA LYS A 100 -17.48 -0.06 5.42
C LYS A 100 -18.68 -0.53 6.24
N LYS A 101 -19.80 -0.87 5.58
CA LYS A 101 -21.02 -1.35 6.25
C LYS A 101 -20.78 -2.70 6.93
N THR A 102 -20.02 -3.59 6.29
CA THR A 102 -19.63 -4.87 6.89
C THR A 102 -18.83 -4.65 8.18
N LYS A 103 -17.87 -3.71 8.21
CA LYS A 103 -17.09 -3.40 9.43
C LYS A 103 -17.97 -2.87 10.57
N GLU A 104 -18.98 -2.07 10.24
CA GLU A 104 -19.92 -1.51 11.22
C GLU A 104 -20.83 -2.59 11.85
N ILE A 105 -21.18 -3.62 11.08
CA ILE A 105 -22.12 -4.66 11.48
C ILE A 105 -21.43 -5.87 12.12
N MET A 106 -20.16 -6.13 11.79
CA MET A 106 -19.37 -7.21 12.37
C MET A 106 -19.46 -7.35 13.91
N PRO A 107 -19.41 -6.27 14.72
CA PRO A 107 -19.52 -6.40 16.18
C PRO A 107 -20.94 -6.71 16.69
N ILE A 108 -21.96 -6.63 15.83
CA ILE A 108 -23.37 -6.84 16.18
C ILE A 108 -23.77 -8.30 15.92
N ILE A 109 -23.20 -8.93 14.90
CA ILE A 109 -23.54 -10.29 14.47
C ILE A 109 -22.86 -11.31 15.39
N SER A 110 -23.60 -12.33 15.82
CA SER A 110 -23.05 -13.45 16.59
C SER A 110 -22.37 -14.49 15.72
N GLU A 111 -21.47 -15.29 16.29
CA GLU A 111 -20.85 -16.43 15.57
C GLU A 111 -21.90 -17.44 15.06
N GLU A 112 -23.00 -17.61 15.81
CA GLU A 112 -24.12 -18.49 15.41
C GLU A 112 -24.85 -17.96 14.16
N ASP A 113 -25.06 -16.65 14.08
CA ASP A 113 -25.68 -16.01 12.91
C ASP A 113 -24.79 -16.17 11.67
N ILE A 114 -23.46 -16.04 11.81
CA ILE A 114 -22.51 -16.22 10.71
C ILE A 114 -22.55 -17.66 10.21
N GLU A 115 -22.57 -18.64 11.12
CA GLU A 115 -22.65 -20.05 10.75
C GLU A 115 -23.98 -20.38 10.04
N ASN A 116 -25.09 -19.75 10.44
CA ASN A 116 -26.36 -19.87 9.74
C ASN A 116 -26.31 -19.23 8.34
N MET A 117 -25.73 -18.04 8.21
CA MET A 117 -25.49 -17.41 6.91
C MET A 117 -24.67 -18.29 5.98
N ARG A 118 -23.60 -18.93 6.49
CA ARG A 118 -22.79 -19.90 5.72
C ARG A 118 -23.60 -21.07 5.21
N LYS A 119 -24.51 -21.61 6.03
CA LYS A 119 -25.40 -22.71 5.64
C LYS A 119 -26.41 -22.28 4.58
N GLU A 120 -26.97 -21.09 4.70
CA GLU A 120 -27.94 -20.57 3.72
C GLU A 120 -27.30 -20.24 2.37
N MET A 121 -26.07 -19.72 2.39
CA MET A 121 -25.28 -19.44 1.18
C MET A 121 -24.72 -20.70 0.53
N PHE A 122 -24.84 -21.85 1.16
CA PHE A 122 -24.33 -23.11 0.62
C PHE A 122 -25.19 -23.55 -0.57
N THR A 123 -24.81 -23.12 -1.77
CA THR A 123 -25.48 -23.49 -3.03
C THR A 123 -25.15 -24.90 -3.54
N GLY A 124 -24.48 -25.73 -2.70
CA GLY A 124 -24.19 -27.13 -2.98
C GLY A 124 -22.76 -27.41 -3.47
N GLY A 125 -22.21 -28.54 -3.00
CA GLY A 125 -20.91 -29.10 -3.32
C GLY A 125 -20.64 -30.29 -2.38
N LYS A 126 -20.15 -31.42 -2.89
CA LYS A 126 -19.98 -32.64 -2.07
C LYS A 126 -18.88 -32.42 -1.01
N LYS A 127 -19.20 -32.66 0.26
CA LYS A 127 -18.19 -32.82 1.33
C LYS A 127 -17.22 -33.95 0.99
#